data_AF-A0A968NRZ5-F1
#
_entry.id   AF-A0A968NRZ5-F1
#
_cell.length_a   1.000
_cell.length_b   1.000
_cell.length_c   1.000
_cell.angle_alpha   90.00
_cell.angle_beta   90.00
_cell.angle_gamma   90.00
#
_symmetry.space_group_name_H-M   'P 1'
#
loop_
_entity.id
_entity.type
_entity.pdbx_description
1 polymer ?
#
loop_
_entity_poly.entity_id
_entity_poly.type
_entity_poly.pdbx_seq_one_letter_code
_entity_poly.pdbx_strand_id
1 'polypeptide(L)'
;MLPGSLAALAIALLLHLGAFRSIEQIAYRSLFQLRGEQAWDDRIVLVAIDDASLRQLGRFPLPRSRYADLLNQLALAQPSVVAIDLIWSEPSADDAVLAEAMATWEALCWPKRPTRSACR
;
A
#
# COMPACT_ATOMS: atom_id res chain seq x y z
N MET A 1 48.22 13.46 -10.84
CA MET A 1 47.16 13.70 -9.83
C MET A 1 46.05 14.60 -10.38
N LEU A 2 46.36 15.73 -11.03
CA LEU A 2 45.40 16.71 -11.58
C LEU A 2 44.31 16.19 -12.57
N PRO A 3 44.59 15.28 -13.53
CA PRO A 3 43.55 14.89 -14.50
C PRO A 3 42.44 14.04 -13.87
N GLY A 4 42.75 13.25 -12.84
CA GLY A 4 41.75 12.43 -12.14
C GLY A 4 40.73 13.28 -11.37
N SER A 5 41.18 14.37 -10.75
CA SER A 5 40.31 15.29 -10.01
C SER A 5 39.33 16.03 -10.92
N LEU A 6 39.79 16.46 -12.09
CA LEU A 6 38.95 17.12 -13.10
C LEU A 6 37.87 16.17 -13.64
N ALA A 7 38.25 14.92 -13.95
CA ALA A 7 37.31 13.90 -14.39
C ALA A 7 36.26 13.61 -13.29
N ALA A 8 36.71 13.44 -12.04
CA ALA A 8 35.81 13.20 -10.92
C ALA A 8 34.83 14.37 -10.69
N LEU A 9 35.31 15.62 -10.79
CA LEU A 9 34.45 16.81 -10.64
C LEU A 9 33.44 16.93 -11.79
N ALA A 10 33.86 16.67 -13.02
CA ALA A 10 32.97 16.71 -14.18
C ALA A 10 31.89 15.62 -14.09
N ILE A 11 32.26 14.41 -13.68
CA ILE A 11 31.30 13.32 -13.44
C ILE A 11 30.35 13.70 -12.29
N ALA A 12 30.86 14.20 -11.17
CA ALA A 12 30.04 14.64 -10.05
C ALA A 12 29.05 15.74 -10.47
N LEU A 13 29.47 16.70 -11.29
CA LEU A 13 28.62 17.75 -11.82
C LEU A 13 27.54 17.20 -12.77
N LEU A 14 27.89 16.28 -13.68
CA LEU A 14 26.94 15.61 -14.57
C LEU A 14 25.89 14.78 -13.80
N LEU A 15 26.31 14.10 -12.73
CA LEU A 15 25.40 13.39 -11.83
C LEU A 15 24.51 14.35 -11.05
N HIS A 16 25.05 15.48 -10.58
CA HIS A 16 24.29 16.49 -9.83
C HIS A 16 23.25 17.21 -10.70
N LEU A 17 23.57 17.48 -11.96
CA LEU A 17 22.65 18.02 -12.96
C LEU A 17 21.63 16.99 -13.46
N GLY A 18 21.72 15.73 -13.02
CA GLY A 18 20.75 14.68 -13.35
C GLY A 18 20.80 14.22 -14.80
N ALA A 19 21.95 14.36 -15.48
CA ALA A 19 22.10 13.98 -16.89
C ALA A 19 21.69 12.51 -17.17
N PHE A 20 21.81 11.63 -16.17
CA PHE A 20 21.42 10.22 -16.26
C PHE A 20 19.95 9.94 -15.89
N ARG A 21 19.22 10.88 -15.28
CA ARG A 21 17.81 10.65 -14.87
C ARG A 21 16.91 10.36 -16.05
N SER A 22 17.11 11.05 -17.17
CA SER A 22 16.30 10.84 -18.38
C SER A 22 16.53 9.45 -18.99
N ILE A 23 17.79 8.98 -19.00
CA ILE A 23 18.14 7.66 -19.49
C ILE A 23 17.55 6.58 -18.58
N GLU A 24 17.65 6.77 -17.27
CA GLU A 24 17.07 5.87 -16.27
C GLU A 24 15.55 5.75 -16.45
N GLN A 25 14.83 6.88 -16.59
CA GLN A 25 13.38 6.87 -16.81
C GLN A 25 12.98 6.16 -18.11
N ILE A 26 13.73 6.36 -19.19
CA ILE A 26 13.50 5.67 -20.47
C ILE A 26 13.77 4.17 -20.31
N ALA A 27 14.87 3.78 -19.67
CA ALA A 27 15.21 2.39 -19.44
C ALA A 27 14.12 1.69 -18.60
N TYR A 28 13.68 2.29 -17.50
CA TYR A 28 12.58 1.75 -16.69
C TYR A 28 11.29 1.61 -17.49
N ARG A 29 10.87 2.66 -18.20
CA ARG A 29 9.65 2.59 -19.03
C ARG A 29 9.73 1.48 -20.07
N SER A 30 10.85 1.38 -20.78
CA SER A 30 11.06 0.35 -21.79
C SER A 30 11.04 -1.05 -21.19
N LEU A 31 11.68 -1.25 -20.03
CA LEU A 31 11.64 -2.54 -19.33
C LEU A 31 10.23 -2.92 -18.89
N PHE A 32 9.45 -1.98 -18.37
CA PHE A 32 8.05 -2.23 -18.01
C PHE A 32 7.18 -2.52 -19.24
N GLN A 33 7.38 -1.81 -20.35
CA GLN A 33 6.66 -2.09 -21.60
C GLN A 33 7.04 -3.44 -22.21
N LEU A 34 8.33 -3.80 -22.19
CA LEU A 34 8.83 -5.09 -22.69
C LEU A 34 8.36 -6.27 -21.85
N ARG A 35 8.18 -6.07 -20.53
CA ARG A 35 7.57 -7.07 -19.65
C ARG A 35 6.12 -7.39 -20.06
N GLY A 36 5.43 -6.43 -20.66
CA GLY A 36 4.03 -6.56 -21.07
C GLY A 36 3.04 -6.43 -19.92
N GLU A 37 1.75 -6.55 -20.24
CA GLU A 37 0.67 -6.49 -19.27
C GLU A 37 0.66 -7.77 -18.43
N GLN A 38 0.82 -7.60 -17.11
CA GLN A 38 0.74 -8.71 -16.17
C GLN A 38 -0.67 -8.73 -15.58
N ALA A 39 -1.42 -9.80 -15.84
CA ALA A 39 -2.71 -10.01 -15.20
C ALA A 39 -2.54 -10.05 -13.67
N TRP A 40 -3.46 -9.41 -12.97
CA TRP A 40 -3.57 -9.54 -11.52
C TRP A 40 -3.97 -10.96 -11.17
N ASP A 41 -3.58 -11.41 -9.98
CA ASP A 41 -4.02 -12.70 -9.47
C ASP A 41 -5.49 -12.58 -9.03
N ASP A 42 -6.37 -13.40 -9.62
CA ASP A 42 -7.82 -13.36 -9.36
C ASP A 42 -8.19 -13.64 -7.90
N ARG A 43 -7.26 -14.15 -7.10
CA ARG A 43 -7.44 -14.39 -5.65
C ARG A 43 -7.30 -13.10 -4.82
N ILE A 44 -6.77 -12.03 -5.40
CA ILE A 44 -6.54 -10.76 -4.72
C ILE A 44 -7.65 -9.79 -5.09
N VAL A 45 -8.39 -9.33 -4.09
CA VAL A 45 -9.46 -8.35 -4.26
C VAL A 45 -9.05 -7.03 -3.63
N LEU A 46 -9.04 -5.95 -4.43
CA LEU A 46 -8.83 -4.59 -3.96
C LEU A 46 -10.16 -3.94 -3.62
N VAL A 47 -10.36 -3.59 -2.35
CA VAL A 47 -11.50 -2.78 -1.89
C VAL A 47 -11.02 -1.34 -1.74
N ALA A 48 -11.28 -0.51 -2.75
CA ALA A 48 -10.91 0.90 -2.75
C ALA A 48 -12.05 1.79 -2.24
N ILE A 49 -11.69 2.93 -1.64
CA ILE A 49 -12.64 3.99 -1.29
C ILE A 49 -12.55 5.06 -2.38
N ASP A 50 -13.55 5.10 -3.25
CA ASP A 50 -13.64 6.02 -4.38
C ASP A 50 -14.74 7.08 -4.18
N ASP A 51 -14.87 8.01 -5.13
CA ASP A 51 -15.88 9.07 -5.08
C ASP A 51 -17.32 8.51 -5.10
N ALA A 52 -17.55 7.34 -5.69
CA ALA A 52 -18.85 6.69 -5.64
C ALA A 52 -19.17 6.20 -4.23
N SER A 53 -18.19 5.59 -3.57
CA SER A 53 -18.27 5.16 -2.17
C SER A 53 -18.53 6.33 -1.24
N LEU A 54 -17.81 7.44 -1.40
CA LEU A 54 -17.99 8.63 -0.55
C LEU A 54 -19.35 9.32 -0.78
N ARG A 55 -19.88 9.31 -2.00
CA ARG A 55 -21.24 9.82 -2.24
C ARG A 55 -22.31 9.02 -1.50
N GLN A 56 -22.09 7.73 -1.27
CA GLN A 56 -23.04 6.86 -0.58
C GLN A 56 -22.82 6.79 0.93
N LEU A 57 -21.56 6.74 1.36
CA LEU A 57 -21.17 6.48 2.75
C LEU A 57 -20.84 7.77 3.53
N GLY A 58 -20.70 8.89 2.83
CA GLY A 58 -20.38 10.19 3.39
C GLY A 58 -18.92 10.59 3.19
N ARG A 59 -18.46 11.57 3.96
CA ARG A 59 -17.16 12.18 3.77
C ARG A 59 -16.04 11.33 4.36
N PHE A 60 -14.88 11.32 3.70
CA PHE A 60 -13.66 10.75 4.25
C PHE A 60 -13.05 11.66 5.34
N PRO A 61 -12.51 11.12 6.45
CA PRO A 61 -12.43 9.70 6.79
C PRO A 61 -13.76 9.12 7.28
N LEU A 62 -14.10 7.92 6.81
CA LEU A 62 -15.31 7.21 7.26
C LEU A 62 -15.23 6.84 8.75
N PRO A 63 -16.38 6.74 9.45
CA PRO A 63 -16.42 6.33 10.85
C PRO A 63 -15.96 4.88 11.03
N ARG A 64 -15.39 4.55 12.20
CA ARG A 64 -14.69 3.25 12.40
C ARG A 64 -15.64 2.06 12.42
N SER A 65 -16.89 2.30 12.79
CA SER A 65 -18.02 1.38 12.61
C SER A 65 -18.16 0.85 11.18
N ARG A 66 -17.96 1.69 10.14
CA ARG A 66 -18.04 1.23 8.74
C ARG A 66 -16.96 0.24 8.36
N TYR A 67 -15.75 0.40 8.90
CA TYR A 67 -14.66 -0.57 8.69
C TYR A 67 -14.92 -1.86 9.46
N ALA A 68 -15.50 -1.78 10.66
CA ALA A 68 -15.92 -2.97 11.43
C ALA A 68 -17.00 -3.77 10.68
N ASP A 69 -18.01 -3.08 10.11
CA ASP A 69 -19.04 -3.70 9.28
C ASP A 69 -18.45 -4.37 8.04
N LEU A 70 -17.51 -3.71 7.36
CA LEU A 70 -16.79 -4.27 6.21
C LEU A 70 -16.06 -5.56 6.59
N LEU A 71 -15.32 -5.54 7.71
CA LEU A 71 -14.65 -6.73 8.23
C LEU A 71 -15.66 -7.83 8.57
N ASN A 72 -16.81 -7.52 9.18
CA ASN A 72 -17.81 -8.55 9.45
C ASN A 72 -18.38 -9.18 8.17
N GLN A 73 -18.58 -8.39 7.11
CA GLN A 73 -19.04 -8.90 5.82
C GLN A 73 -17.98 -9.74 5.11
N LEU A 74 -16.72 -9.29 5.11
CA LEU A 74 -15.62 -10.06 4.51
C LEU A 74 -15.41 -11.40 5.21
N ALA A 75 -15.75 -11.51 6.51
CA ALA A 75 -15.55 -12.73 7.27
C ALA A 75 -16.42 -13.88 6.74
N LEU A 76 -17.58 -13.55 6.18
CA LEU A 76 -18.50 -14.53 5.57
C LEU A 76 -17.87 -15.23 4.36
N ALA A 77 -16.95 -14.56 3.65
CA ALA A 77 -16.23 -15.10 2.52
C ALA A 77 -14.97 -15.90 2.91
N GLN A 78 -14.60 -15.92 4.20
CA GLN A 78 -13.45 -16.65 4.75
C GLN A 78 -12.13 -16.40 3.96
N PRO A 79 -11.72 -15.15 3.71
CA PRO A 79 -10.48 -14.88 3.01
C PRO A 79 -9.28 -15.33 3.85
N SER A 80 -8.22 -15.75 3.16
CA SER A 80 -7.01 -16.23 3.84
C SER A 80 -6.27 -15.13 4.59
N VAL A 81 -6.27 -13.90 4.08
CA VAL A 81 -5.64 -12.72 4.68
C VAL A 81 -6.45 -11.47 4.32
N VAL A 82 -6.58 -10.55 5.28
CA VAL A 82 -7.05 -9.19 5.03
C VAL A 82 -5.93 -8.21 5.40
N ALA A 83 -5.63 -7.27 4.51
CA ALA A 83 -4.68 -6.19 4.76
C ALA A 83 -5.42 -4.85 4.66
N ILE A 84 -5.17 -3.96 5.62
CA ILE A 84 -5.75 -2.63 5.65
C ILE A 84 -4.62 -1.61 5.49
N ASP A 85 -4.67 -0.84 4.40
CA ASP A 85 -3.76 0.27 4.14
C ASP A 85 -4.45 1.61 4.46
N LEU A 86 -4.75 1.81 5.74
CA LEU A 86 -5.34 3.04 6.27
C LEU A 86 -4.63 3.44 7.55
N ILE A 87 -4.37 4.73 7.69
CA ILE A 87 -3.82 5.32 8.91
C ILE A 87 -4.94 6.06 9.64
N TRP A 88 -5.18 5.67 10.89
CA TRP A 88 -6.07 6.37 11.80
C TRP A 88 -5.24 7.17 12.80
N SER A 89 -5.03 8.45 12.51
CA SER A 89 -4.16 9.34 13.29
C SER A 89 -4.84 9.90 14.54
N GLU A 90 -6.14 10.16 14.46
CA GLU A 90 -6.93 10.71 15.55
C GLU A 90 -7.80 9.63 16.25
N PRO A 91 -7.94 9.71 17.58
CA PRO A 91 -8.88 8.86 18.32
C PRO A 91 -10.32 9.06 17.86
N SER A 92 -11.10 7.98 17.87
CA SER A 92 -12.53 7.98 17.58
C SER A 92 -13.30 7.21 18.66
N ALA A 93 -14.55 7.61 18.92
CA ALA A 93 -15.44 6.87 19.82
C ALA A 93 -15.69 5.43 19.33
N ASP A 94 -15.59 5.21 18.03
CA ASP A 94 -15.80 3.93 17.37
C ASP A 94 -14.55 3.03 17.36
N ASP A 95 -13.41 3.47 17.91
CA ASP A 95 -12.15 2.72 17.86
C ASP A 95 -12.27 1.36 18.55
N ALA A 96 -13.04 1.27 19.65
CA ALA A 96 -13.29 0.02 20.35
C ALA A 96 -14.02 -1.01 19.46
N VAL A 97 -15.01 -0.56 18.69
CA VAL A 97 -15.81 -1.41 17.80
C VAL A 97 -14.94 -1.99 16.68
N LEU A 98 -14.09 -1.15 16.09
CA LEU A 98 -13.14 -1.61 15.07
C LEU A 98 -12.07 -2.54 15.65
N ALA A 99 -11.55 -2.23 16.83
CA ALA A 99 -10.57 -3.09 17.50
C ALA A 99 -11.15 -4.48 17.82
N GLU A 100 -12.41 -4.57 18.25
CA GLU A 100 -13.10 -5.84 18.50
C GLU A 100 -13.29 -6.63 17.21
N ALA A 101 -13.77 -5.99 16.14
CA ALA A 101 -13.85 -6.62 14.82
C ALA A 101 -12.47 -7.14 14.38
N MET A 102 -11.41 -6.33 14.46
CA MET A 102 -10.05 -6.77 14.14
C MET A 102 -9.53 -7.87 15.07
N ALA A 103 -9.96 -7.92 16.33
CA ALA A 103 -9.55 -8.92 17.30
C ALA A 103 -10.08 -10.31 16.95
N THR A 104 -11.36 -10.38 16.56
CA THR A 104 -12.04 -11.63 16.16
C THR A 104 -11.47 -12.24 14.88
N TRP A 105 -10.82 -11.44 14.05
CA TRP A 105 -10.17 -11.91 12.83
C TRP A 105 -8.82 -12.59 13.10
N GLU A 106 -8.78 -13.92 13.01
CA GLU A 106 -7.53 -14.70 13.08
C GLU A 106 -6.64 -14.48 11.85
N ALA A 107 -7.23 -14.18 10.69
CA ALA A 107 -6.55 -13.95 9.41
C ALA A 107 -6.04 -12.51 9.19
N LEU A 108 -6.25 -11.60 10.15
CA LEU A 108 -5.76 -10.22 10.03
C LEU A 108 -4.27 -10.18 10.36
N CYS A 109 -3.44 -10.04 9.34
CA CYS A 109 -2.00 -10.01 9.51
C CYS A 109 -1.55 -8.63 10.03
N TRP A 110 -1.47 -8.48 11.36
CA TRP A 110 -0.97 -7.27 12.00
C TRP A 110 0.51 -7.43 12.42
N PRO A 111 1.41 -6.50 12.06
CA PRO A 111 2.84 -6.61 12.36
C PRO A 111 3.20 -6.68 13.85
N LYS A 112 2.27 -6.36 14.78
CA LYS A 112 2.49 -6.46 16.23
C LYS A 112 1.80 -7.65 16.90
N ARG A 113 1.12 -8.56 16.19
CA ARG A 113 0.63 -9.81 16.83
C ARG A 113 1.77 -10.85 16.92
N PRO A 114 1.98 -11.50 18.08
CA PRO A 114 3.10 -12.41 18.30
C PRO A 114 2.96 -13.79 17.61
N THR A 115 1.81 -14.13 17.05
CA THR A 115 1.55 -15.46 16.46
C THR A 115 1.79 -15.47 14.95
N ARG A 116 3.03 -15.79 14.56
CA ARG A 116 3.48 -15.98 13.16
C ARG A 116 2.80 -17.13 12.40
N SER A 117 2.00 -17.97 13.06
CA SER A 117 1.41 -19.16 12.44
C SER A 117 0.14 -18.89 11.61
N ALA A 118 -0.48 -17.70 11.75
CA ALA A 118 -1.73 -17.36 11.07
C ALA A 118 -1.56 -16.63 9.72
N CYS A 119 -0.38 -16.04 9.44
CA CYS A 119 -0.11 -15.33 8.18
C CYS A 119 0.67 -16.19 7.15
N ARG A 120 0.34 -17.47 7.00
CA ARG A 120 1.02 -18.35 6.05
C ARG A 120 0.15 -18.68 4.85
#